data_AF-A0A8J3GF33-F1
#
_entry.id   AF-A0A8J3GF33-F1
#
_cell.length_a   1.000
_cell.length_b   1.000
_cell.length_c   1.000
_cell.angle_alpha   90.00
_cell.angle_beta   90.00
_cell.angle_gamma   90.00
#
_symmetry.space_group_name_H-M   'P 1'
#
loop_
_entity.id
_entity.type
_entity.pdbx_description
1 polymer ?
#
loop_
_entity_poly.entity_id
_entity_poly.type
_entity_poly.pdbx_seq_one_letter_code
_entity_poly.pdbx_strand_id
1 'polypeptide(L)'
;MKHIAIIWGLGGVFLFIGSAVVRLTPHAVEAVSGGLTTLQWIVAIIWALFMLVAEGYRGFQKQFSPRVVARSKYLSENPKPLHVLFAPFFCMAYFHATKKRKIVTWCLTLGIVGLIVIVRQLSQPWRGIIDIGVVLGLAYGLLWIAIYAVQCFTGGKFDVDPEVA
;
A
#
# COMPACT_ATOMS: atom_id res chain seq x y z
N MET A 1 -0.57 -11.61 -23.32
CA MET A 1 -0.58 -11.90 -21.86
C MET A 1 0.34 -10.99 -21.05
N LYS A 2 1.56 -10.69 -21.52
CA LYS A 2 2.52 -9.76 -20.85
C LYS A 2 1.90 -8.45 -20.34
N HIS A 3 1.35 -7.63 -21.24
CA HIS A 3 0.75 -6.35 -20.86
C HIS A 3 -0.48 -6.50 -19.96
N ILE A 4 -1.29 -7.55 -20.17
CA ILE A 4 -2.46 -7.85 -19.33
C ILE A 4 -2.01 -8.12 -17.89
N ALA A 5 -0.98 -8.95 -17.70
CA ALA A 5 -0.44 -9.26 -16.38
C ALA A 5 0.07 -8.00 -15.64
N ILE A 6 0.72 -7.08 -16.36
CA ILE A 6 1.24 -5.83 -15.80
C ILE A 6 0.10 -4.87 -15.45
N ILE A 7 -0.79 -4.60 -16.41
CA ILE A 7 -1.90 -3.65 -16.23
C ILE A 7 -2.84 -4.16 -15.16
N TRP A 8 -3.19 -5.45 -15.18
CA TRP A 8 -4.07 -6.04 -14.18
C TRP A 8 -3.39 -6.17 -12.82
N GLY A 9 -2.14 -6.64 -12.77
CA GLY A 9 -1.39 -6.80 -11.52
C GLY A 9 -1.16 -5.48 -10.81
N LEU A 10 -0.52 -4.51 -11.47
CA LEU A 10 -0.28 -3.19 -10.90
C LEU A 10 -1.57 -2.40 -10.75
N GLY A 11 -2.42 -2.38 -11.79
CA GLY A 11 -3.69 -1.65 -11.75
C GLY A 11 -4.60 -2.13 -10.63
N GLY A 12 -4.70 -3.44 -10.40
CA GLY A 12 -5.48 -3.98 -9.28
C GLY A 12 -4.89 -3.62 -7.91
N VAL A 13 -3.57 -3.57 -7.75
CA VAL A 13 -2.94 -3.07 -6.51
C VAL A 13 -3.19 -1.58 -6.32
N PHE A 14 -3.10 -0.79 -7.38
CA PHE A 14 -3.44 0.63 -7.38
C PHE A 14 -4.90 0.87 -6.98
N LEU A 15 -5.82 0.12 -7.56
CA LEU A 15 -7.25 0.21 -7.24
C LEU A 15 -7.52 -0.22 -5.80
N PHE A 16 -6.87 -1.30 -5.32
CA PHE A 16 -7.02 -1.77 -3.95
C PHE A 16 -6.57 -0.69 -2.94
N ILE A 17 -5.34 -0.18 -3.08
CA ILE A 17 -4.81 0.85 -2.17
C ILE A 17 -5.54 2.18 -2.36
N GLY A 18 -5.80 2.59 -3.60
CA GLY A 18 -6.53 3.81 -3.93
C GLY A 18 -7.95 3.81 -3.36
N SER A 19 -8.65 2.68 -3.40
CA SER A 19 -9.96 2.56 -2.76
C SER A 19 -9.90 2.75 -1.24
N ALA A 20 -8.81 2.32 -0.59
CA ALA A 20 -8.58 2.56 0.84
C ALA A 20 -8.33 4.04 1.11
N VAL A 21 -7.54 4.73 0.28
CA VAL A 21 -7.34 6.18 0.35
C VAL A 21 -8.69 6.90 0.28
N VAL A 22 -9.47 6.66 -0.79
CA VAL A 22 -10.77 7.30 -1.02
C VAL A 22 -11.75 7.06 0.14
N ARG A 23 -11.73 5.88 0.75
CA ARG A 23 -12.61 5.55 1.89
C ARG A 23 -12.19 6.21 3.21
N LEU A 24 -10.90 6.49 3.41
CA LEU A 24 -10.37 7.07 4.64
C LEU A 24 -10.30 8.60 4.59
N THR A 25 -10.15 9.18 3.40
CA THR A 25 -10.08 10.63 3.21
C THR A 25 -11.26 11.41 3.82
N PRO A 26 -12.53 10.97 3.73
CA PRO A 26 -13.64 11.70 4.34
C PRO A 26 -13.49 11.88 5.86
N HIS A 27 -12.96 10.88 6.57
CA HIS A 27 -12.74 10.98 8.02
C HIS A 27 -11.62 11.96 8.36
N ALA A 28 -10.56 11.99 7.55
CA ALA A 28 -9.48 12.96 7.67
C ALA A 28 -9.99 14.39 7.42
N VAL A 29 -10.79 14.59 6.37
CA VAL A 29 -11.39 15.89 6.05
C VAL A 29 -12.36 16.33 7.15
N GLU A 30 -13.21 15.44 7.63
CA GLU A 30 -14.16 15.72 8.71
C GLU A 30 -13.46 16.23 9.97
N ALA A 31 -12.36 15.58 10.39
CA ALA A 31 -11.58 16.03 11.55
C ALA A 31 -10.99 17.43 11.36
N VAL A 32 -10.46 17.75 10.17
CA VAL A 32 -9.92 19.08 9.88
C VAL A 32 -11.03 20.14 9.81
N SER A 33 -12.14 19.82 9.14
CA SER A 33 -13.29 20.73 8.99
C SER A 33 -14.06 20.96 10.29
N GLY A 34 -14.00 20.00 11.22
CA GLY A 34 -14.66 20.06 12.52
C GLY A 34 -14.00 21.02 13.50
N GLY A 35 -12.87 21.65 13.13
CA GLY A 35 -12.15 22.60 13.98
C GLY A 35 -11.27 21.90 15.02
N LEU A 36 -10.05 21.58 14.65
CA LEU A 36 -9.06 21.00 15.55
C LEU A 36 -8.54 22.05 16.54
N THR A 37 -8.41 21.66 17.81
CA THR A 37 -7.70 22.48 18.81
C THR A 37 -6.21 22.55 18.50
N THR A 38 -5.49 23.53 19.06
CA THR A 38 -4.03 23.67 18.87
C THR A 38 -3.28 22.39 19.23
N LEU A 39 -3.67 21.72 20.32
CA LEU A 39 -3.08 20.45 20.73
C LEU A 39 -3.34 19.35 19.70
N GLN A 40 -4.55 19.26 19.19
CA GLN A 40 -4.93 18.27 18.18
C GLN A 40 -4.17 18.49 16.85
N TRP A 41 -3.92 19.74 16.47
CA TRP A 41 -3.06 20.07 15.34
C TRP A 41 -1.63 19.60 15.53
N ILE A 42 -1.04 19.86 16.70
CA ILE A 42 0.32 19.42 17.02
C ILE A 42 0.40 17.88 16.93
N VAL A 43 -0.55 17.18 17.55
CA VAL A 43 -0.61 15.72 17.49
C VAL A 43 -0.81 15.24 16.06
N ALA A 44 -1.68 15.87 15.28
CA ALA A 44 -1.93 15.49 13.89
C ALA A 44 -0.69 15.64 13.01
N ILE A 45 0.07 16.72 13.17
CA ILE A 45 1.32 16.94 12.41
C ILE A 45 2.38 15.90 12.80
N ILE A 46 2.60 15.69 14.10
CA ILE A 46 3.58 14.70 14.58
C ILE A 46 3.19 13.30 14.09
N TRP A 47 1.91 12.94 14.19
CA TRP A 47 1.38 11.66 13.72
C TRP A 47 1.52 11.51 12.20
N ALA A 48 1.17 12.53 11.43
CA ALA A 48 1.31 12.53 9.98
C ALA A 48 2.77 12.31 9.54
N LEU A 49 3.71 13.01 10.15
CA LEU A 49 5.14 12.83 9.88
C LEU A 49 5.63 11.43 10.25
N PHE A 50 5.22 10.93 11.42
CA PHE A 50 5.54 9.58 11.85
C PHE A 50 5.03 8.53 10.85
N MET A 51 3.76 8.62 10.43
CA MET A 51 3.17 7.67 9.48
C MET A 51 3.79 7.78 8.10
N LEU A 52 4.13 8.99 7.65
CA LEU A 52 4.83 9.19 6.38
C LEU A 52 6.20 8.48 6.37
N VAL A 53 6.94 8.53 7.48
CA VAL A 53 8.23 7.83 7.59
C VAL A 53 8.06 6.32 7.82
N ALA A 54 7.21 5.93 8.75
CA ALA A 54 7.04 4.54 9.17
C ALA A 54 6.33 3.71 8.10
N GLU A 55 5.15 4.15 7.65
CA GLU A 55 4.39 3.45 6.63
C GLU A 55 4.83 3.86 5.24
N GLY A 56 4.88 5.16 4.93
CA GLY A 56 5.20 5.64 3.58
C GLY A 56 6.62 5.26 3.12
N TYR A 57 7.65 5.74 3.82
CA TYR A 57 9.04 5.53 3.42
C TYR A 57 9.55 4.11 3.72
N ARG A 58 9.43 3.65 4.97
CA ARG A 58 9.97 2.34 5.37
C ARG A 58 9.09 1.17 4.89
N GLY A 59 7.78 1.30 5.01
CA GLY A 59 6.83 0.26 4.60
C GLY A 59 6.64 0.21 3.08
N PHE A 60 6.12 1.27 2.49
CA PHE A 60 5.77 1.30 1.08
C PHE A 60 7.00 1.41 0.20
N GLN A 61 7.71 2.53 0.24
CA GLN A 61 8.80 2.81 -0.70
C GLN A 61 9.93 1.78 -0.62
N LYS A 62 10.43 1.44 0.57
CA LYS A 62 11.58 0.51 0.69
C LYS A 62 11.23 -0.95 0.52
N GLN A 63 10.01 -1.37 0.88
CA GLN A 63 9.68 -2.80 0.97
C GLN A 63 8.55 -3.21 0.04
N PHE A 64 7.38 -2.59 0.12
CA PHE A 64 6.19 -3.05 -0.60
C PHE A 64 6.23 -2.68 -2.09
N SER A 65 6.41 -1.40 -2.41
CA SER A 65 6.35 -0.87 -3.78
C SER A 65 7.34 -1.53 -4.75
N PRO A 66 8.67 -1.64 -4.45
CA PRO A 66 9.60 -2.29 -5.36
C PRO A 66 9.28 -3.78 -5.52
N ARG A 67 8.81 -4.46 -4.47
CA ARG A 67 8.43 -5.88 -4.55
C ARG A 67 7.19 -6.10 -5.44
N VAL A 68 6.18 -5.25 -5.32
CA VAL A 68 4.96 -5.32 -6.16
C VAL A 68 5.34 -5.23 -7.63
N VAL A 69 6.22 -4.29 -7.97
CA VAL A 69 6.70 -4.11 -9.35
C VAL A 69 7.55 -5.29 -9.80
N ALA A 70 8.47 -5.80 -8.97
CA ALA A 70 9.28 -6.98 -9.28
C ALA A 70 8.42 -8.21 -9.57
N ARG A 71 7.39 -8.45 -8.76
CA ARG A 71 6.46 -9.57 -8.93
C ARG A 71 5.58 -9.39 -10.17
N SER A 72 5.16 -8.17 -10.47
CA SER A 72 4.46 -7.87 -11.72
C SER A 72 5.34 -8.12 -12.94
N LYS A 73 6.63 -7.76 -12.89
CA LYS A 73 7.61 -8.04 -13.94
C LYS A 73 7.76 -9.55 -14.13
N TYR A 74 7.99 -10.29 -13.05
CA TYR A 74 8.12 -11.75 -13.08
C TYR A 74 6.88 -12.42 -13.70
N LEU A 75 5.67 -11.99 -13.31
CA LEU A 75 4.42 -12.53 -13.84
C LEU A 75 4.25 -12.25 -15.34
N SER A 76 4.76 -11.11 -15.82
CA SER A 76 4.77 -10.79 -17.24
C SER A 76 5.70 -11.72 -18.03
N GLU A 77 6.85 -12.08 -17.46
CA GLU A 77 7.83 -12.98 -18.09
C GLU A 77 7.40 -14.45 -18.01
N ASN A 78 6.67 -14.83 -16.95
CA ASN A 78 6.21 -16.20 -16.70
C ASN A 78 4.68 -16.26 -16.53
N PRO A 79 3.89 -15.99 -17.59
CA PRO A 79 2.44 -15.89 -17.47
C PRO A 79 1.81 -17.27 -17.29
N LYS A 80 1.35 -17.57 -16.06
CA LYS A 80 0.47 -18.72 -15.78
C LYS A 80 -0.97 -18.23 -15.69
N PRO A 81 -1.97 -18.84 -16.37
CA PRO A 81 -3.34 -18.34 -16.42
C PRO A 81 -3.95 -18.04 -15.05
N LEU A 82 -3.79 -18.94 -14.08
CA LEU A 82 -4.29 -18.74 -12.70
C LEU A 82 -3.59 -17.57 -11.98
N HIS A 83 -2.29 -17.39 -12.22
CA HIS A 83 -1.53 -16.30 -11.60
C HIS A 83 -1.91 -14.95 -12.22
N VAL A 84 -2.21 -14.93 -13.51
CA VAL A 84 -2.70 -13.73 -14.20
C VAL A 84 -4.12 -13.39 -13.74
N LEU A 85 -5.00 -14.37 -13.57
CA LEU A 85 -6.36 -14.12 -13.04
C LEU A 85 -6.31 -13.41 -11.67
N PHE A 86 -5.44 -13.88 -10.78
CA PHE A 86 -5.22 -13.29 -9.46
C PHE A 86 -3.99 -12.38 -9.39
N ALA A 87 -3.62 -11.71 -10.49
CA ALA A 87 -2.39 -10.91 -10.57
C ALA A 87 -2.21 -9.88 -9.45
N PRO A 88 -3.24 -9.15 -8.98
CA PRO A 88 -3.07 -8.19 -7.89
C PRO A 88 -2.63 -8.88 -6.58
N PHE A 89 -3.28 -10.00 -6.24
CA PHE A 89 -2.94 -10.80 -5.06
C PHE A 89 -1.58 -11.48 -5.21
N PHE A 90 -1.21 -11.87 -6.43
CA PHE A 90 0.12 -12.36 -6.74
C PHE A 90 1.17 -11.29 -6.46
N CYS A 91 0.97 -10.06 -6.94
CA CYS A 91 1.90 -8.95 -6.76
C CYS A 91 2.05 -8.54 -5.29
N MET A 92 0.98 -8.68 -4.49
CA MET A 92 1.00 -8.46 -3.04
C MET A 92 1.59 -9.62 -2.22
N ALA A 93 2.06 -10.69 -2.87
CA ALA A 93 2.68 -11.87 -2.24
C ALA A 93 1.75 -12.73 -1.36
N TYR A 94 0.44 -12.76 -1.67
CA TYR A 94 -0.51 -13.65 -0.98
C TYR A 94 -0.30 -15.14 -1.32
N PHE A 95 0.12 -15.43 -2.57
CA PHE A 95 0.41 -16.78 -3.02
C PHE A 95 1.62 -16.79 -3.96
N HIS A 96 2.20 -17.98 -4.17
CA HIS A 96 3.44 -18.17 -4.94
C HIS A 96 4.57 -17.21 -4.48
N ALA A 97 4.74 -17.14 -3.17
CA ALA A 97 5.80 -16.41 -2.49
C ALA A 97 6.46 -17.34 -1.46
N THR A 98 7.67 -17.01 -1.03
CA THR A 98 8.40 -17.77 -0.01
C THR A 98 7.55 -17.97 1.26
N LYS A 99 7.77 -19.07 2.00
CA LYS A 99 7.01 -19.37 3.23
C LYS A 99 7.02 -18.20 4.22
N LYS A 100 8.21 -17.63 4.45
CA LYS A 100 8.40 -16.44 5.30
C LYS A 100 7.53 -15.27 4.82
N ARG A 101 7.52 -14.98 3.51
CA ARG A 101 6.79 -13.83 2.98
C ARG A 101 5.28 -14.00 3.04
N LYS A 102 4.76 -15.22 2.82
CA LYS A 102 3.34 -15.51 2.99
C LYS A 102 2.90 -15.24 4.44
N ILE A 103 3.65 -15.71 5.43
CA ILE A 103 3.35 -15.48 6.85
C ILE A 103 3.35 -13.98 7.15
N VAL A 104 4.39 -13.24 6.75
CA VAL A 104 4.46 -11.79 6.96
C VAL A 104 3.28 -11.06 6.32
N THR A 105 2.88 -11.44 5.11
CA THR A 105 1.78 -10.80 4.38
C THR A 105 0.44 -11.03 5.09
N TRP A 106 0.18 -12.27 5.54
CA TRP A 106 -1.04 -12.58 6.30
C TRP A 106 -1.06 -11.91 7.67
N CYS A 107 0.05 -11.94 8.41
CA CYS A 107 0.16 -11.24 9.70
C CYS A 107 -0.04 -9.72 9.55
N LEU A 108 0.56 -9.11 8.53
CA LEU A 108 0.39 -7.68 8.26
C LEU A 108 -1.08 -7.37 7.90
N THR A 109 -1.70 -8.19 7.05
CA THR A 109 -3.10 -7.99 6.64
C THR A 109 -4.04 -8.08 7.84
N LEU A 110 -3.89 -9.12 8.66
CA LEU A 110 -4.67 -9.29 9.89
C LEU A 110 -4.43 -8.15 10.88
N GLY A 111 -3.18 -7.71 11.03
CA GLY A 111 -2.82 -6.57 11.87
C GLY A 111 -3.48 -5.26 11.42
N ILE A 112 -3.43 -4.95 10.12
CA ILE A 112 -4.07 -3.76 9.54
C ILE A 112 -5.59 -3.83 9.71
N VAL A 113 -6.22 -4.98 9.42
CA VAL A 113 -7.67 -5.17 9.60
C VAL A 113 -8.06 -4.98 11.06
N GLY A 114 -7.31 -5.58 12.00
CA GLY A 114 -7.53 -5.41 13.43
C GLY A 114 -7.40 -3.95 13.87
N LEU A 115 -6.34 -3.26 13.41
CA LEU A 115 -6.13 -1.84 13.70
C LEU A 115 -7.28 -0.99 13.18
N ILE A 116 -7.76 -1.22 11.96
CA ILE A 116 -8.92 -0.51 11.39
C ILE A 116 -10.16 -0.72 12.25
N VAL A 117 -10.42 -1.94 12.73
CA VAL A 117 -11.58 -2.23 13.59
C VAL A 117 -11.49 -1.47 14.92
N ILE A 118 -10.29 -1.34 15.48
CA ILE A 118 -10.05 -0.59 16.72
C ILE A 118 -10.24 0.91 16.47
N VAL A 119 -9.60 1.46 15.43
CA VAL A 119 -9.66 2.90 15.10
C VAL A 119 -11.08 3.36 14.79
N ARG A 120 -11.92 2.49 14.20
CA ARG A 120 -13.33 2.80 13.93
C ARG A 120 -14.17 3.07 15.18
N GLN A 121 -13.73 2.61 16.35
CA GLN A 121 -14.43 2.84 17.63
C GLN A 121 -14.07 4.19 18.26
N LEU A 122 -13.07 4.90 17.72
CA LEU A 122 -12.68 6.21 18.21
C LEU A 122 -13.66 7.29 17.73
N SER A 123 -13.99 8.22 18.63
CA SER A 123 -14.77 9.41 18.29
C SER A 123 -13.95 10.39 17.44
N GLN A 124 -14.65 11.25 16.70
CA GLN A 124 -14.01 12.41 16.09
C GLN A 124 -13.52 13.37 17.19
N PRO A 125 -12.37 14.05 17.02
CA PRO A 125 -11.52 14.10 15.82
C PRO A 125 -10.39 13.06 15.77
N TRP A 126 -10.24 12.22 16.82
CA TRP A 126 -9.10 11.30 16.96
C TRP A 126 -9.01 10.27 15.85
N ARG A 127 -10.16 9.72 15.43
CA ARG A 127 -10.24 8.84 14.27
C ARG A 127 -9.68 9.52 13.02
N GLY A 128 -10.14 10.73 12.72
CA GLY A 128 -9.67 11.46 11.55
C GLY A 128 -8.19 11.83 11.63
N ILE A 129 -7.65 12.15 12.82
CA ILE A 129 -6.20 12.36 13.01
C ILE A 129 -5.41 11.11 12.61
N ILE A 130 -5.87 9.92 13.04
CA ILE A 130 -5.21 8.67 12.67
C ILE A 130 -5.29 8.44 11.16
N ASP A 131 -6.49 8.61 10.60
CA ASP A 131 -6.76 8.40 9.17
C ASP A 131 -5.99 9.38 8.27
N ILE A 132 -5.69 10.61 8.72
CA ILE A 132 -4.78 11.55 8.00
C ILE A 132 -3.42 10.88 7.76
N GLY A 133 -2.82 10.32 8.80
CA GLY A 133 -1.51 9.68 8.71
C GLY A 133 -1.52 8.47 7.76
N VAL A 134 -2.55 7.63 7.86
CA VAL A 134 -2.73 6.46 6.97
C VAL A 134 -2.90 6.91 5.52
N VAL A 135 -3.78 7.89 5.26
CA VAL A 135 -4.01 8.44 3.91
C VAL A 135 -2.72 8.96 3.30
N LEU A 136 -1.91 9.70 4.06
CA LEU A 136 -0.61 10.19 3.60
C LEU A 136 0.35 9.04 3.28
N GLY A 137 0.46 8.03 4.15
CA GLY A 137 1.30 6.86 3.93
C GLY A 137 0.89 6.07 2.67
N LEU A 138 -0.41 5.82 2.50
CA LEU A 138 -0.95 5.10 1.34
C LEU A 138 -0.77 5.89 0.04
N ALA A 139 -1.05 7.20 0.04
CA ALA A 139 -0.87 8.06 -1.14
C ALA A 139 0.60 8.14 -1.55
N TYR A 140 1.50 8.27 -0.58
CA TYR A 140 2.94 8.21 -0.80
C TYR A 140 3.35 6.85 -1.38
N GLY A 141 2.79 5.76 -0.85
CA GLY A 141 3.02 4.42 -1.35
C GLY A 141 2.60 4.24 -2.81
N LEU A 142 1.41 4.69 -3.18
CA LEU A 142 0.91 4.67 -4.56
C LEU A 142 1.84 5.41 -5.51
N LEU A 143 2.31 6.60 -5.11
CA LEU A 143 3.27 7.38 -5.89
C LEU A 143 4.55 6.56 -6.17
N TRP A 144 5.10 5.93 -5.14
CA TRP A 144 6.31 5.10 -5.32
C TRP A 144 6.09 3.83 -6.12
N ILE A 145 4.91 3.22 -6.07
CA ILE A 145 4.58 2.10 -6.98
C ILE A 145 4.64 2.60 -8.43
N ALA A 146 4.09 3.79 -8.73
CA ALA A 146 4.14 4.36 -10.07
C ALA A 146 5.58 4.64 -10.51
N ILE A 147 6.38 5.27 -9.65
CA ILE A 147 7.79 5.59 -9.93
C ILE A 147 8.58 4.31 -10.24
N TYR A 148 8.47 3.29 -9.39
CA TYR A 148 9.17 2.02 -9.62
C TYR A 148 8.65 1.27 -10.84
N ALA A 149 7.35 1.34 -11.12
CA ALA A 149 6.78 0.74 -12.33
C ALA A 149 7.35 1.38 -13.59
N VAL A 150 7.40 2.73 -13.65
CA VAL A 150 8.04 3.45 -14.76
C VAL A 150 9.50 3.05 -14.87
N GLN A 151 10.27 3.14 -13.78
CA GLN A 151 11.69 2.78 -13.76
C GLN A 151 11.94 1.34 -14.27
N CYS A 152 11.10 0.39 -13.86
CA CYS A 152 11.22 -1.01 -14.26
C CYS A 152 10.90 -1.24 -15.75
N PHE A 153 9.90 -0.56 -16.30
CA PHE A 153 9.41 -0.82 -17.66
C PHE A 153 9.98 0.13 -18.73
N THR A 154 10.66 1.21 -18.35
CA THR A 154 11.34 2.13 -19.29
C THR A 154 12.87 1.94 -19.35
N GLY A 155 13.39 0.83 -18.84
CA GLY A 155 14.81 0.46 -19.00
C GLY A 155 15.75 0.91 -17.89
N GLY A 156 15.23 1.32 -16.72
CA GLY A 156 16.06 1.55 -15.54
C GLY A 156 16.62 0.24 -14.95
N LYS A 157 17.77 0.32 -14.27
CA LYS A 157 18.27 -0.80 -13.45
C LYS A 157 17.25 -1.06 -12.33
N PHE A 158 16.50 -2.14 -12.46
CA PHE A 158 15.53 -2.60 -11.48
C PHE A 158 15.79 -4.07 -11.17
N ASP A 159 16.72 -4.28 -10.23
CA ASP A 159 17.16 -5.60 -9.77
C ASP A 159 16.65 -5.81 -8.34
N VAL A 160 15.38 -6.16 -8.25
CA VAL A 160 14.70 -6.47 -7.00
C VAL A 160 14.18 -7.89 -7.09
N ASP A 161 14.53 -8.73 -6.12
CA ASP A 161 14.08 -10.12 -6.05
C ASP A 161 12.53 -10.17 -5.91
N PRO A 162 11.81 -10.85 -6.83
CA PRO A 162 10.37 -11.02 -6.71
C PRO A 162 9.95 -11.97 -5.57
N GLU A 163 10.89 -12.67 -4.90
CA GLU A 163 10.67 -13.59 -3.78
C GLU A 163 9.61 -14.66 -4.11
N VAL A 164 9.66 -15.22 -5.32
CA VAL A 164 8.80 -16.32 -5.78
C VAL A 164 9.30 -17.67 -5.24
N ALA A 165 8.41 -18.64 -5.11
CA ALA A 165 8.67 -19.95 -4.49
C ALA A 165 8.60 -21.10 -5.49
#